data_AF-R7WSQ7-F1
#
_entry.id   AF-R7WSQ7-F1
#
_cell.length_a   1.000
_cell.length_b   1.000
_cell.length_c   1.000
_cell.angle_alpha   90.00
_cell.angle_beta   90.00
_cell.angle_gamma   90.00
#
_symmetry.space_group_name_H-M   'P 1'
#
loop_
_entity.id
_entity.type
_entity.pdbx_description
1 polymer ?
#
loop_
_entity_poly.entity_id
_entity_poly.type
_entity_poly.pdbx_seq_one_letter_code
_entity_poly.pdbx_strand_id
1 'polypeptide(L)' 'MLALREEEPFRFEIVDVDEEASSRPGLRAEFGDRLPVVLVDGREHGYWEVDVERLRRDLRK' A
#
# COMPACT_ATOMS: atom_id res chain seq x y z
N MET A 1 5.17 -10.22 0.34
CA MET A 1 3.76 -10.06 0.76
C MET A 1 3.14 -11.37 1.23
N LEU A 2 3.12 -12.44 0.43
CA LEU A 2 2.55 -13.73 0.86
C LEU A 2 3.20 -14.31 2.13
N ALA A 3 4.53 -14.36 2.19
CA ALA A 3 5.25 -14.84 3.38
C ALA A 3 4.94 -14.02 4.66
N LEU A 4 4.76 -12.69 4.52
CA LEU A 4 4.44 -11.83 5.66
C LEU A 4 3.04 -12.10 6.21
N ARG A 5 2.09 -12.45 5.34
CA ARG A 5 0.70 -12.75 5.73
C ARG A 5 0.57 -14.07 6.49
N GLU A 6 1.51 -14.99 6.28
CA GLU A 6 1.61 -16.24 7.04
C GLU A 6 2.13 -15.98 8.47
N GLU A 7 3.03 -15.00 8.65
CA GLU A 7 3.56 -14.58 9.95
C GLU A 7 2.55 -13.75 10.75
N GLU A 8 1.87 -12.79 10.09
CA GLU A 8 0.93 -11.85 10.68
C GLU A 8 -0.30 -11.74 9.77
N PRO A 9 -1.47 -12.25 10.17
CA PRO A 9 -2.64 -12.23 9.30
C PRO A 9 -3.19 -10.80 9.15
N PHE A 10 -2.99 -10.20 7.99
CA PHE A 10 -3.63 -8.93 7.60
C PHE A 10 -4.50 -9.09 6.35
N ARG A 11 -5.43 -8.16 6.17
CA ARG A 11 -6.14 -7.95 4.91
C ARG A 11 -5.41 -6.89 4.10
N PHE A 12 -5.39 -7.06 2.79
CA PHE A 12 -4.88 -6.06 1.87
C PHE A 12 -5.77 -6.02 0.64
N GLU A 13 -5.75 -4.87 -0.02
CA GLU A 13 -6.27 -4.69 -1.36
C GLU A 13 -5.15 -4.12 -2.25
N ILE A 14 -5.25 -4.38 -3.55
CA ILE A 14 -4.39 -3.76 -4.55
C ILE A 14 -5.31 -2.86 -5.35
N VAL A 15 -4.98 -1.58 -5.39
CA VAL A 15 -5.74 -0.56 -6.11
C VAL A 15 -4.91 -0.09 -7.29
N ASP A 16 -5.38 -0.35 -8.50
CA ASP A 16 -4.81 0.25 -9.70
C ASP A 16 -5.34 1.68 -9.82
N VAL A 17 -4.45 2.66 -9.61
CA VAL A 17 -4.84 4.08 -9.61
C VAL A 17 -5.22 4.58 -11.00
N ASP A 18 -4.82 3.89 -12.06
CA ASP A 18 -5.15 4.23 -13.44
C ASP A 18 -6.55 3.72 -13.80
N GLU A 19 -6.87 2.49 -13.39
CA GLU A 19 -8.22 1.93 -13.54
C GLU A 19 -9.25 2.74 -12.74
N GLU A 20 -8.92 3.05 -11.48
CA GLU A 20 -9.81 3.79 -10.58
C GLU A 20 -9.91 5.29 -10.90
N ALA A 21 -9.05 5.85 -11.75
CA ALA A 21 -9.05 7.28 -12.06
C ALA A 21 -10.39 7.78 -12.62
N SER A 22 -11.18 6.90 -13.26
CA SER A 22 -12.49 7.25 -13.80
C SER A 22 -13.53 7.60 -12.72
N SER A 23 -13.47 6.93 -11.56
CA SER A 23 -14.39 7.13 -10.43
C SER A 23 -13.75 7.93 -9.28
N ARG A 24 -12.42 7.85 -9.14
CA ARG A 24 -11.61 8.42 -8.07
C ARG A 24 -10.36 9.11 -8.65
N PRO A 25 -10.51 10.21 -9.42
CA PRO A 25 -9.40 10.86 -10.12
C PRO A 25 -8.28 11.36 -9.20
N GLY A 26 -8.59 11.61 -7.92
CA GLY A 26 -7.59 11.98 -6.90
C GLY A 26 -6.50 10.92 -6.69
N LEU A 27 -6.80 9.63 -6.89
CA LEU A 27 -5.81 8.57 -6.68
C LEU A 27 -4.63 8.67 -7.65
N ARG A 28 -4.91 8.85 -8.95
CA ARG A 28 -3.87 9.04 -9.95
C ARG A 28 -3.11 10.35 -9.72
N ALA A 29 -3.81 11.42 -9.33
CA ALA A 29 -3.20 12.71 -9.05
C ALA A 29 -2.25 12.66 -7.83
N GLU A 30 -2.58 11.89 -6.80
CA GLU A 30 -1.81 11.83 -5.54
C GLU A 30 -0.68 10.79 -5.58
N PHE A 31 -0.90 9.65 -6.23
CA PHE A 31 0.00 8.49 -6.16
C PHE A 31 0.66 8.11 -7.49
N GLY A 32 0.19 8.60 -8.64
CA GLY A 32 0.60 8.12 -9.96
C GLY A 32 2.10 8.13 -10.24
N ASP A 33 2.82 9.14 -9.73
CA ASP A 33 4.28 9.28 -9.95
C ASP A 33 5.14 8.52 -8.92
N ARG A 34 4.51 7.87 -7.93
CA ARG A 34 5.20 7.27 -6.78
C ARG A 34 4.91 5.78 -6.62
N LEU A 35 4.32 5.15 -7.63
CA LEU A 35 3.92 3.75 -7.53
C LEU A 35 5.13 2.79 -7.43
N PRO A 36 5.01 1.68 -6.68
CA PRO A 36 3.89 1.33 -5.78
C PRO A 36 3.92 2.16 -4.50
N VAL A 37 2.74 2.58 -3.99
CA VAL A 37 2.57 3.22 -2.68
C VAL A 37 1.85 2.25 -1.74
N VAL A 38 2.40 2.02 -0.55
CA VAL A 38 1.82 1.16 0.49
C VAL A 38 1.18 2.03 1.55
N LEU A 39 -0.09 1.78 1.84
CA LEU A 39 -0.81 2.37 2.97
C LEU A 39 -1.02 1.31 4.05
N VAL A 40 -0.81 1.68 5.31
CA VAL A 40 -1.20 0.90 6.49
C VAL A 40 -2.24 1.72 7.25
N ASP A 41 -3.44 1.18 7.39
CA ASP A 41 -4.60 1.85 7.99
C ASP A 41 -4.85 3.26 7.41
N GLY A 42 -4.75 3.38 6.09
CA GLY A 42 -4.95 4.63 5.35
C GLY A 42 -3.80 5.63 5.47
N ARG A 43 -2.71 5.31 6.17
CA ARG A 43 -1.53 6.17 6.30
C ARG A 43 -0.41 5.65 5.40
N GLU A 44 0.26 6.55 4.68
CA GLU A 44 1.39 6.17 3.84
C GLU A 44 2.50 5.54 4.68
N HIS A 45 2.79 4.28 4.36
CA HIS A 45 3.92 3.55 4.88
C HIS A 45 5.15 3.86 4.02
N GLY A 46 5.09 3.68 2.70
CA GLY A 46 6.23 3.94 1.83
C GLY A 46 5.89 3.82 0.36
N TYR A 47 6.85 4.16 -0.49
CA TYR A 47 6.71 4.15 -1.93
C TYR A 47 8.00 3.70 -2.64
N TRP A 48 7.91 3.22 -3.89
CA TRP A 48 8.95 2.52 -4.67
C TRP A 48 9.32 1.13 -4.15
N GLU A 49 10.06 1.06 -3.05
CA GLU A 49 10.50 -0.19 -2.42
C GLU A 49 9.86 -0.35 -1.05
N VAL A 50 9.52 -1.59 -0.71
CA VAL A 50 8.87 -1.91 0.57
C VAL A 50 9.93 -2.35 1.56
N ASP A 51 10.14 -1.55 2.60
CA ASP A 51 10.91 -1.96 3.79
C ASP A 51 10.09 -2.95 4.61
N VAL A 52 10.39 -4.24 4.44
CA VAL A 52 9.66 -5.34 5.08
C VAL A 52 9.79 -5.31 6.61
N GLU A 53 10.95 -4.89 7.15
CA GLU A 53 11.17 -4.85 8.60
C GLU A 53 10.37 -3.73 9.24
N ARG A 54 10.31 -2.57 8.59
CA ARG A 54 9.46 -1.48 9.06
C ARG A 54 7.98 -1.82 8.90
N LEU A 55 7.58 -2.46 7.79
CA LEU A 55 6.20 -2.88 7.56
C LEU A 55 5.73 -3.85 8.66
N ARG A 56 6.56 -4.83 9.05
CA ARG A 56 6.30 -5.72 10.20
C ARG A 56 5.98 -4.95 11.48
N ARG A 57 6.74 -3.88 11.76
CA ARG A 57 6.52 -3.04 12.96
C ARG A 57 5.24 -2.24 12.87
N ASP A 58 4.91 -1.72 11.69
CA ASP A 58 3.71 -0.91 11.49
C ASP A 58 2.42 -1.77 11.55
N LEU A 59 2.45 -3.02 11.10
CA LEU A 59 1.32 -3.96 11.18
C LEU A 59 0.98 -4.43 12.60
N ARG A 60 1.87 -4.24 13.57
CA ARG A 60 1.69 -4.66 14.97
C ARG A 60 1.16 -3.55 15.88
N LYS A 61 0.81 -2.39 15.33
CA LYS A 61 0.26 -1.25 16.05
C LYS A 61 -1.26 -1.36 16.14
#